data_AF-A0A6M3JLY9-F1
#
_entry.id   AF-A0A6M3JLY9-F1
#
_cell.length_a   1.000
_cell.length_b   1.000
_cell.length_c   1.000
_cell.angle_alpha   90.00
_cell.angle_beta   90.00
_cell.angle_gamma   90.00
#
_symmetry.space_group_name_H-M   'P 1'
#
loop_
_entity.id
_entity.type
_entity.pdbx_description
1 polymer ?
#
loop_
_entity_poly.entity_id
_entity_poly.type
_entity_poly.pdbx_seq_one_letter_code
_entity_poly.pdbx_strand_id
1 'polypeptide(L)' 'MKEYQETHQQGIISIENKSEILNREIDFTEMIKGDFGIQIAKDGRVWICINGIAFICFRPFMKGELI' A
#
# COMPACT_ATOMS: atom_id res chain seq x y z
N MET A 1 -1.48 2.98 24.26
CA MET A 1 -0.95 2.57 22.93
C MET A 1 0.50 2.99 22.88
N LYS A 2 1.42 2.15 22.39
CA LYS A 2 2.84 2.53 22.27
C LYS A 2 3.01 3.31 20.97
N GLU A 3 3.54 4.52 21.05
CA GLU A 3 3.86 5.30 19.86
C GLU A 3 5.22 4.88 19.32
N TYR A 4 5.30 4.72 18.00
CA TYR A 4 6.54 4.44 17.29
C TYR A 4 7.01 5.72 16.62
N GLN A 5 8.33 5.94 16.62
CA GLN A 5 8.92 7.09 15.96
C GLN A 5 8.63 7.04 14.45
N GLU A 6 8.18 8.16 13.89
CA GLU A 6 7.96 8.29 12.45
C GLU A 6 9.29 8.25 11.69
N THR A 7 9.33 7.53 10.57
CA THR A 7 10.48 7.43 9.67
C THR A 7 10.05 7.72 8.25
N HIS A 8 10.89 8.41 7.47
CA HIS A 8 10.59 8.80 6.10
C HIS A 8 11.57 8.15 5.11
N GLN A 9 11.05 7.66 3.99
CA GLN A 9 11.83 7.13 2.87
C GLN A 9 11.25 7.67 1.56
N GLN A 10 12.12 8.10 0.64
CA GLN A 10 11.71 8.54 -0.70
C GLN A 10 11.51 7.33 -1.61
N GLY A 11 10.54 7.44 -2.52
CA GLY A 11 10.19 6.38 -3.46
C GLY A 11 9.00 6.73 -4.34
N ILE A 12 8.55 5.76 -5.12
CA ILE A 12 7.36 5.88 -5.96
C ILE A 12 6.18 5.23 -5.27
N ILE A 13 5.05 5.94 -5.21
CA ILE A 13 3.77 5.40 -4.77
C ILE A 13 2.92 5.13 -6.02
N SER A 14 2.31 3.94 -6.09
CA SER A 14 1.32 3.60 -7.10
C SER A 14 0.06 3.01 -6.48
N ILE A 15 -1.06 3.21 -7.17
CA ILE A 15 -2.35 2.60 -6.84
C ILE A 15 -2.62 1.53 -7.88
N GLU A 16 -2.63 0.28 -7.44
CA GLU A 16 -2.74 -0.92 -8.26
C GLU A 16 -4.11 -1.57 -8.07
N ASN A 17 -4.48 -2.50 -8.96
CA ASN A 17 -5.68 -3.34 -8.83
C ASN A 17 -7.00 -2.57 -8.63
N LYS A 18 -7.10 -1.33 -9.14
CA LYS A 18 -8.30 -0.48 -9.01
C LYS A 18 -9.56 -1.15 -9.56
N SER A 19 -9.44 -1.94 -10.61
CA SER A 19 -10.55 -2.70 -11.20
C SER A 19 -11.13 -3.74 -10.24
N GLU A 20 -10.32 -4.34 -9.37
CA GLU A 20 -10.82 -5.31 -8.37
C GLU A 20 -11.70 -4.63 -7.31
N ILE A 21 -11.46 -3.35 -7.06
CA ILE A 21 -12.30 -2.53 -6.20
C ILE A 21 -13.56 -2.10 -6.94
N LEU A 22 -13.42 -1.60 -8.17
CA LEU A 22 -14.55 -1.06 -8.94
C LEU A 22 -15.56 -2.14 -9.39
N ASN A 23 -15.10 -3.39 -9.56
CA ASN A 23 -15.94 -4.50 -10.00
C ASN A 23 -16.69 -5.18 -8.85
N ARG A 24 -16.30 -4.94 -7.61
CA ARG A 24 -17.12 -5.30 -6.47
C ARG A 24 -18.02 -4.08 -6.27
N GLU A 25 -19.34 -4.23 -6.33
CA GLU A 25 -20.31 -3.14 -6.06
C GLU A 25 -20.27 -2.70 -4.58
N ILE A 26 -19.07 -2.38 -4.10
CA ILE A 26 -18.75 -2.02 -2.73
C ILE A 26 -18.80 -0.51 -2.68
N ASP A 27 -19.73 0.02 -1.89
CA ASP A 27 -19.69 1.42 -1.48
C ASP A 27 -18.30 1.72 -0.90
N PHE A 28 -17.68 2.81 -1.34
CA PHE A 28 -16.37 3.25 -0.86
C PHE A 28 -16.31 3.29 0.69
N THR A 29 -17.44 3.55 1.34
CA THR A 29 -17.64 3.50 2.79
C THR A 29 -17.41 2.10 3.41
N GLU A 30 -17.84 1.03 2.72
CA GLU A 30 -17.58 -0.34 3.13
C GLU A 30 -16.15 -0.77 2.81
N MET A 31 -15.54 -0.19 1.77
CA MET A 31 -14.12 -0.44 1.48
C MET A 31 -13.20 0.06 2.60
N ILE A 32 -13.56 1.15 3.27
CA ILE A 32 -12.79 1.73 4.39
C ILE A 32 -13.03 0.97 5.70
N LYS A 33 -14.18 0.30 5.85
CA LYS A 33 -14.46 -0.59 6.99
C LYS A 33 -14.02 -2.01 6.64
N GLY A 34 -12.74 -2.29 6.81
CA GLY A 34 -12.15 -3.52 6.27
C GLY A 34 -10.96 -4.07 7.00
N ASP A 35 -10.39 -5.10 6.39
CA ASP A 35 -9.11 -5.69 6.76
C ASP A 35 -7.96 -4.81 6.25
N PHE A 36 -6.92 -4.67 7.08
CA PHE A 36 -5.71 -3.91 6.78
C PHE A 36 -4.50 -4.82 6.91
N GLY A 37 -3.79 -5.00 5.79
CA GLY A 37 -2.58 -5.79 5.72
C GLY A 37 -1.38 -4.97 5.24
N ILE A 38 -0.18 -5.33 5.71
CA ILE A 38 1.08 -4.85 5.15
C ILE A 38 1.85 -6.05 4.64
N GLN A 39 2.27 -6.02 3.38
CA GLN A 39 3.16 -7.03 2.80
C GLN A 39 4.45 -6.38 2.34
N ILE A 40 5.58 -6.90 2.81
CA ILE A 40 6.92 -6.45 2.37
C ILE A 40 7.46 -7.50 1.39
N ALA A 41 7.71 -7.08 0.16
CA ALA A 41 8.29 -7.93 -0.88
C ALA A 41 9.81 -8.10 -0.66
N LYS A 42 10.40 -9.14 -1.27
CA LYS A 42 11.85 -9.43 -1.17
C LYS A 42 12.74 -8.29 -1.67
N ASP A 43 12.23 -7.47 -2.58
CA ASP A 43 12.92 -6.30 -3.15
C ASP A 43 12.70 -5.00 -2.35
N GLY A 44 12.06 -5.09 -1.18
CA GLY A 44 11.83 -3.94 -0.30
C GLY A 44 10.58 -3.12 -0.64
N ARG A 45 9.80 -3.49 -1.66
CA ARG A 45 8.49 -2.87 -1.89
C ARG A 45 7.55 -3.15 -0.73
N VAL A 46 6.79 -2.14 -0.35
CA VAL A 46 5.76 -2.24 0.70
C VAL A 46 4.39 -2.15 0.04
N TRP A 47 3.53 -3.10 0.36
CA TRP A 47 2.14 -3.12 -0.09
C TRP A 47 1.22 -2.87 1.09
N ILE A 48 0.26 -1.97 0.91
CA ILE A 48 -0.90 -1.86 1.77
C ILE A 48 -2.02 -2.65 1.10
N CYS A 49 -2.46 -3.69 1.79
CA CYS A 49 -3.56 -4.53 1.38
C CYS A 49 -4.84 -4.09 2.09
N ILE A 50 -5.91 -3.86 1.35
CA ILE A 50 -7.22 -3.50 1.90
C ILE A 50 -8.20 -4.60 1.47
N ASN A 51 -8.83 -5.27 2.43
CA ASN A 51 -9.76 -6.38 2.16
C ASN A 51 -9.14 -7.48 1.28
N GLY A 52 -7.88 -7.83 1.59
CA GLY A 52 -7.10 -8.83 0.85
C GLY A 52 -6.59 -8.38 -0.53
N ILE A 53 -6.89 -7.15 -0.98
CA ILE A 53 -6.43 -6.61 -2.27
C ILE A 53 -5.18 -5.78 -2.04
N ALA A 54 -4.08 -6.12 -2.73
CA ALA A 54 -2.85 -5.32 -2.73
C ALA A 54 -3.08 -4.01 -3.51
N PHE A 55 -3.37 -2.91 -2.79
CA PHE A 55 -3.94 -1.71 -3.38
C PHE A 55 -2.94 -0.57 -3.53
N ILE A 56 -2.16 -0.28 -2.49
CA ILE A 56 -1.13 0.77 -2.52
C ILE A 56 0.23 0.10 -2.50
N CYS A 57 1.07 0.40 -3.47
CA CYS A 57 2.46 -0.04 -3.51
C CYS A 57 3.38 1.17 -3.29
N PHE A 58 4.28 1.06 -2.31
CA PHE A 58 5.44 1.93 -2.17
C PHE A 58 6.69 1.19 -2.62
N ARG A 59 7.42 1.78 -3.56
CA ARG A 59 8.72 1.30 -4.03
C ARG A 59 9.80 2.27 -3.58
N PRO A 60 10.66 1.90 -2.61
CA PRO A 60 11.71 2.79 -2.16
C PRO A 60 12.72 3.02 -3.29
N PHE A 61 13.26 4.23 -3.38
CA PHE A 61 14.44 4.46 -4.21
C PHE A 61 15.64 3.76 -3.57
N MET A 62 16.27 2.87 -4.32
CA MET A 62 17.52 2.26 -3.90
C MET A 62 18.63 3.30 -3.91
N LYS A 63 19.60 3.18 -3.01
CA LYS A 63 20.72 4.12 -2.90
C LYS A 63 21.48 4.18 -4.23
N GLY A 64 21.32 5.28 -4.97
CA GLY A 64 21.95 5.48 -6.29
C GLY A 64 20.98 5.52 -7.48
N GLU A 65 19.69 5.29 -7.28
CA GLU A 65 18.67 5.61 -8.29
C GLU A 65 18.50 7.14 -8.35
N LEU A 66 18.98 7.74 -9.44
CA LEU A 66 18.75 9.16 -9.75
C LEU A 66 17.28 9.32 -10.17
N ILE A 67 16.63 10.35 -9.61
CA ILE A 67 15.27 10.79 -9.97
C ILE A 67 15.28 11.40 -11.37
#